data_AF-A0A838DBD1-F1
#
_entry.id   AF-A0A838DBD1-F1
#
_cell.length_a   1.000
_cell.length_b   1.000
_cell.length_c   1.000
_cell.angle_alpha   90.00
_cell.angle_beta   90.00
_cell.angle_gamma   90.00
#
_symmetry.space_group_name_H-M   'P 1'
#
loop_
_entity.id
_entity.type
_entity.pdbx_description
1 polymer ?
#
loop_
_entity_poly.entity_id
_entity_poly.type
_entity_poly.pdbx_seq_one_letter_code
_entity_poly.pdbx_strand_id
1 'polypeptide(L)'
;MPTKLTTTVEKIESISNKNNSHLILEFHEFMKENGSSERHQNNNLKIILSFTQFLDSKFLVDVDKREHILVFLQSKIKDKDLDPDQKWITTYNDYLHRLKHFFRWLYNRSNSNNASMDEWTTPDFLQTIKPKKTKRLSPYSETEIWDKDEFLSIIKYEPYKRNNHKQTGKKFLHRQ
;
A
#
# COMPACT_ATOMS: atom_id res chain seq x y z
N MET A 1 -12.58 -14.74 5.39
CA MET A 1 -13.56 -13.70 5.81
C MET A 1 -12.80 -12.42 6.09
N PRO A 2 -13.12 -11.27 5.46
CA PRO A 2 -12.50 -10.00 5.81
C PRO A 2 -12.80 -9.66 7.27
N THR A 3 -11.77 -9.34 8.06
CA THR A 3 -11.92 -8.97 9.48
C THR A 3 -12.80 -7.73 9.57
N LYS A 4 -13.87 -7.76 10.36
CA LYS A 4 -14.74 -6.60 10.59
C LYS A 4 -13.97 -5.50 11.33
N LEU A 5 -14.37 -4.24 11.12
CA LEU A 5 -13.77 -3.09 11.79
C LEU A 5 -13.89 -3.24 13.33
N THR A 6 -15.04 -3.71 13.81
CA THR A 6 -15.30 -3.97 15.23
C THR A 6 -14.23 -4.87 15.87
N THR A 7 -13.90 -5.98 15.21
CA THR A 7 -12.86 -6.91 15.68
C THR A 7 -11.47 -6.28 15.73
N THR A 8 -11.19 -5.32 14.84
CA THR A 8 -9.91 -4.60 14.86
C THR A 8 -9.86 -3.61 16.02
N VAL A 9 -10.98 -2.93 16.32
CA VAL A 9 -11.11 -2.03 17.48
C VAL A 9 -10.95 -2.79 18.80
N GLU A 10 -11.62 -3.94 18.94
CA GLU A 10 -11.47 -4.83 20.12
C GLU A 10 -10.00 -5.27 20.33
N LYS A 11 -9.26 -5.51 19.23
CA LYS A 11 -7.84 -5.85 19.30
C LYS A 11 -6.97 -4.67 19.74
N ILE A 12 -7.39 -3.44 19.48
CA ILE A 12 -6.66 -2.24 19.92
C ILE A 12 -6.78 -2.09 21.44
N GLU A 13 -7.96 -2.36 22.00
CA GLU A 13 -8.21 -2.29 23.44
C GLU A 13 -7.42 -3.34 24.25
N SER A 14 -7.05 -4.45 23.63
CA SER A 14 -6.28 -5.53 24.26
C SER A 14 -4.75 -5.37 24.15
N ILE A 15 -4.24 -4.27 23.60
CA ILE A 15 -2.80 -3.98 23.56
C ILE A 15 -2.29 -3.67 24.99
N SER A 16 -1.12 -4.20 25.34
CA SER A 16 -0.47 -3.97 26.65
C SER A 16 -0.17 -2.50 26.92
N ASN A 17 0.31 -1.77 25.91
CA ASN A 17 0.57 -0.34 25.99
C ASN A 17 -0.73 0.47 25.80
N LYS A 18 -1.32 0.88 26.93
CA LYS A 18 -2.57 1.66 26.97
C LYS A 18 -2.46 3.02 26.29
N ASN A 19 -1.31 3.68 26.34
CA ASN A 19 -1.11 4.98 25.67
C ASN A 19 -1.19 4.83 24.16
N ASN A 20 -0.53 3.79 23.61
CA ASN A 20 -0.62 3.49 22.18
C ASN A 20 -2.05 3.10 21.79
N SER A 21 -2.73 2.28 22.61
CA SER A 21 -4.14 1.92 22.39
C SER A 21 -5.03 3.16 22.28
N HIS A 22 -4.94 4.06 23.26
CA HIS A 22 -5.71 5.29 23.28
C HIS A 22 -5.45 6.16 22.05
N LEU A 23 -4.17 6.34 21.69
CA LEU A 23 -3.79 7.12 20.52
C LEU A 23 -4.34 6.56 19.20
N ILE A 24 -4.36 5.23 19.07
CA ILE A 24 -4.92 4.56 17.89
C ILE A 24 -6.43 4.72 17.83
N LEU A 25 -7.13 4.70 18.98
CA LEU A 25 -8.58 4.94 19.04
C LEU A 25 -8.93 6.39 18.68
N GLU A 26 -8.16 7.37 19.14
CA GLU A 26 -8.35 8.76 18.75
C GLU A 26 -8.13 8.97 17.24
N PHE A 27 -7.16 8.25 16.66
CA PHE A 27 -6.98 8.26 15.21
C PHE A 27 -8.16 7.62 14.46
N HIS A 28 -8.76 6.57 15.03
CA HIS A 28 -9.97 5.96 14.49
C HIS A 28 -11.16 6.92 14.52
N GLU A 29 -11.38 7.62 15.64
CA GLU A 29 -12.41 8.65 15.78
C GLU A 29 -12.22 9.77 14.75
N PHE A 30 -10.99 10.28 14.62
CA PHE A 30 -10.65 11.25 13.58
C PHE A 30 -11.01 10.77 12.17
N MET A 31 -10.67 9.53 11.79
CA MET A 31 -11.02 9.01 10.47
C MET A 31 -12.55 8.89 10.27
N LYS A 32 -13.27 8.54 11.34
CA LYS A 32 -14.73 8.42 11.35
C LYS A 32 -15.40 9.78 11.17
N GLU A 33 -14.95 10.81 11.89
CA GLU A 33 -15.46 12.18 11.79
C GLU A 33 -15.25 12.77 10.38
N ASN A 34 -14.14 12.45 9.74
CA ASN A 34 -13.87 12.85 8.35
C ASN A 34 -14.61 12.03 7.28
N GLY A 35 -15.50 11.12 7.68
CA GLY A 35 -16.32 10.33 6.75
C GLY A 35 -15.55 9.25 5.99
N SER A 36 -14.41 8.77 6.49
CA SER A 36 -13.67 7.67 5.85
C SER A 36 -14.47 6.37 5.86
N SER A 37 -14.42 5.57 4.79
CA SER A 37 -15.09 4.26 4.76
C SER A 37 -14.54 3.28 5.80
N GLU A 38 -15.38 2.38 6.34
CA GLU A 38 -14.96 1.36 7.31
C GLU A 38 -13.78 0.52 6.82
N ARG A 39 -13.77 0.16 5.53
CA ARG A 39 -12.66 -0.58 4.91
C ARG A 39 -11.36 0.21 4.98
N HIS A 40 -11.41 1.51 4.70
CA HIS A 40 -10.24 2.38 4.80
C HIS A 40 -9.75 2.49 6.24
N GLN A 41 -10.66 2.73 7.19
CA GLN A 41 -10.35 2.78 8.63
C GLN A 41 -9.68 1.48 9.07
N ASN A 42 -10.31 0.34 8.78
CA ASN A 42 -9.82 -0.98 9.17
C ASN A 42 -8.43 -1.29 8.61
N ASN A 43 -8.15 -0.93 7.36
CA ASN A 43 -6.84 -1.15 6.76
C ASN A 43 -5.75 -0.26 7.38
N ASN A 44 -6.07 0.99 7.73
CA ASN A 44 -5.15 1.85 8.49
C ASN A 44 -4.86 1.28 9.87
N LEU A 45 -5.90 0.92 10.63
CA LEU A 45 -5.75 0.40 11.98
C LEU A 45 -4.95 -0.90 12.02
N LYS A 46 -5.14 -1.82 11.08
CA LYS A 46 -4.34 -3.05 11.01
C LYS A 46 -2.84 -2.79 10.84
N ILE A 47 -2.49 -1.80 10.03
CA ILE A 47 -1.08 -1.46 9.77
C ILE A 47 -0.47 -0.77 10.98
N ILE A 48 -1.19 0.16 11.61
CA ILE A 48 -0.73 0.82 12.84
C ILE A 48 -0.61 -0.20 13.99
N LEU A 49 -1.55 -1.13 14.12
CA LEU A 49 -1.49 -2.23 15.09
C LEU A 49 -0.26 -3.11 14.85
N SER A 50 -0.03 -3.54 13.60
CA SER A 50 1.15 -4.34 13.26
C SER A 50 2.45 -3.59 13.51
N PHE A 51 2.48 -2.27 13.32
CA PHE A 51 3.65 -1.45 13.61
C PHE A 51 3.86 -1.28 15.12
N THR A 52 2.79 -1.07 15.88
CA THR A 52 2.83 -0.97 17.34
C THR A 52 3.36 -2.26 17.97
N GLN A 53 2.89 -3.41 17.49
CA GLN A 53 3.39 -4.73 17.91
C GLN A 53 4.87 -4.92 17.56
N PHE A 54 5.34 -4.37 16.44
CA PHE A 54 6.75 -4.42 16.04
C PHE A 54 7.64 -3.56 16.94
N LEU A 55 7.13 -2.42 17.43
CA LEU A 55 7.83 -1.54 18.37
C LEU A 55 7.87 -2.10 19.80
N ASP A 56 7.09 -3.14 20.07
CA ASP A 56 6.95 -3.80 21.36
C ASP A 56 6.53 -2.80 22.46
N SER A 57 7.46 -2.35 23.28
CA SER A 57 7.19 -1.45 24.42
C SER A 57 7.30 0.05 24.10
N LYS A 58 7.80 0.44 22.93
CA LYS A 58 8.01 1.86 22.60
C LYS A 58 6.68 2.59 22.32
N PHE A 59 6.57 3.83 22.80
CA PHE A 59 5.41 4.66 22.51
C PHE A 59 5.43 5.18 21.08
N LEU A 60 4.26 5.24 20.44
CA LEU A 60 4.10 5.75 19.07
C LEU A 60 4.50 7.23 18.96
N VAL A 61 4.28 8.00 20.02
CA VAL A 61 4.67 9.42 20.10
C VAL A 61 6.18 9.63 20.12
N ASP A 62 6.95 8.64 20.59
CA ASP A 62 8.42 8.71 20.69
C ASP A 62 9.12 8.25 19.39
N VAL A 63 8.35 7.99 18.34
CA VAL A 63 8.89 7.59 17.04
C VAL A 63 9.23 8.85 16.25
N ASP A 64 10.49 9.25 16.35
CA ASP A 64 11.11 10.39 15.68
C ASP A 64 12.17 9.98 14.65
N LYS A 65 12.64 8.74 14.74
CA LYS A 65 13.69 8.17 13.89
C LYS A 65 13.13 7.41 12.71
N ARG A 66 13.64 7.77 11.53
CA ARG A 66 13.34 7.12 10.24
C ARG A 66 13.64 5.62 10.28
N GLU A 67 14.68 5.23 11.02
CA GLU A 67 15.17 3.86 11.10
C GLU A 67 14.09 2.89 11.60
N HIS A 68 13.30 3.27 12.59
CA HIS A 68 12.23 2.40 13.12
C HIS A 68 11.20 2.03 12.05
N ILE A 69 10.80 3.02 11.24
CA ILE A 69 9.86 2.81 10.14
C ILE A 69 10.51 2.00 9.02
N LEU A 70 11.77 2.29 8.69
CA LEU A 70 12.48 1.56 7.65
C LEU A 70 12.68 0.09 8.00
N VAL A 71 13.09 -0.24 9.22
CA VAL A 71 13.25 -1.63 9.65
C VAL A 71 11.91 -2.36 9.61
N PHE A 72 10.83 -1.73 10.09
CA PHE A 72 9.50 -2.30 9.98
C PHE A 72 9.09 -2.57 8.52
N LEU A 73 9.28 -1.61 7.62
CA LEU A 73 8.93 -1.77 6.21
C LEU A 73 9.82 -2.81 5.51
N GLN A 74 11.10 -2.90 5.89
CA GLN A 74 12.03 -3.91 5.39
C GLN A 74 11.63 -5.32 5.84
N SER A 75 11.03 -5.48 7.03
CA SER A 75 10.49 -6.77 7.48
C SER A 75 9.38 -7.34 6.59
N LYS A 76 8.80 -6.52 5.69
CA LYS A 76 7.76 -6.93 4.74
C LYS A 76 8.30 -7.31 3.36
N ILE A 77 9.60 -7.16 3.14
CA ILE A 77 10.26 -7.54 1.90
C ILE A 77 10.38 -9.07 1.87
N LYS A 78 10.08 -9.65 0.72
CA LYS A 78 10.21 -11.09 0.46
C LYS A 78 11.31 -11.34 -0.56
N ASP A 79 11.99 -12.48 -0.43
CA ASP A 79 12.99 -12.93 -1.39
C ASP A 79 12.36 -13.24 -2.75
N LYS A 80 13.17 -13.16 -3.80
CA LYS A 80 12.72 -13.38 -5.19
C LYS A 80 12.16 -14.78 -5.41
N ASP A 81 12.64 -15.76 -4.66
CA ASP A 81 12.17 -17.15 -4.77
C ASP A 81 10.74 -17.29 -4.21
N LEU A 82 10.37 -16.48 -3.23
CA LEU A 82 9.04 -16.47 -2.59
C LEU A 82 8.07 -15.48 -3.24
N ASP A 83 8.59 -14.43 -3.89
CA ASP A 83 7.81 -13.40 -4.57
C ASP A 83 8.51 -12.92 -5.86
N PRO A 84 8.50 -13.74 -6.93
CA PRO A 84 9.12 -13.40 -8.21
C PRO A 84 8.59 -12.09 -8.80
N ASP A 85 7.30 -11.84 -8.60
CA ASP A 85 6.56 -10.67 -9.06
C ASP A 85 6.84 -9.40 -8.25
N GLN A 86 7.56 -9.52 -7.13
CA GLN A 86 7.83 -8.43 -6.17
C GLN A 86 6.55 -7.72 -5.72
N LYS A 87 5.46 -8.47 -5.50
CA LYS A 87 4.19 -7.96 -4.97
C LYS A 87 4.38 -7.24 -3.63
N TRP A 88 5.40 -7.62 -2.86
CA TRP A 88 5.83 -6.94 -1.63
C TRP A 88 6.07 -5.44 -1.82
N ILE A 89 6.40 -4.95 -3.03
CA ILE A 89 6.51 -3.51 -3.33
C ILE A 89 5.18 -2.79 -3.11
N THR A 90 4.07 -3.40 -3.53
CA THR A 90 2.72 -2.85 -3.31
C THR A 90 2.41 -2.79 -1.82
N THR A 91 2.71 -3.86 -1.09
CA THR A 91 2.54 -3.93 0.37
C THR A 91 3.38 -2.88 1.07
N TYR A 92 4.67 -2.76 0.71
CA TYR A 92 5.59 -1.76 1.25
C TYR A 92 5.04 -0.34 1.06
N ASN A 93 4.56 -0.01 -0.14
CA ASN A 93 4.04 1.31 -0.45
C ASN A 93 2.71 1.59 0.28
N ASP A 94 1.80 0.62 0.35
CA ASP A 94 0.54 0.76 1.11
C ASP A 94 0.84 1.00 2.59
N TYR A 95 1.75 0.24 3.18
CA TYR A 95 2.16 0.39 4.58
C TYR A 95 2.79 1.76 4.83
N LEU A 96 3.72 2.18 3.96
CA LEU A 96 4.34 3.49 4.04
C LEU A 96 3.31 4.62 3.97
N HIS A 97 2.34 4.55 3.06
CA HIS A 97 1.31 5.57 2.91
C HIS A 97 0.45 5.69 4.17
N ARG A 98 0.05 4.58 4.77
CA ARG A 98 -0.78 4.58 5.98
C ARG A 98 -0.01 5.06 7.21
N LEU A 99 1.25 4.65 7.35
CA LEU A 99 2.12 5.18 8.39
C LEU A 99 2.32 6.70 8.23
N LYS A 100 2.55 7.19 7.00
CA LYS A 100 2.63 8.63 6.74
C LYS A 100 1.33 9.34 7.12
N HIS A 101 0.17 8.77 6.79
CA HIS A 101 -1.11 9.37 7.14
C HIS A 101 -1.29 9.49 8.66
N PHE A 102 -0.99 8.42 9.40
CA PHE A 102 -1.05 8.39 10.86
C PHE A 102 -0.10 9.41 11.49
N PHE A 103 1.18 9.40 11.12
CA PHE A 103 2.17 10.31 11.71
C PHE A 103 1.97 11.77 11.28
N ARG A 104 1.42 12.00 10.08
CA ARG A 104 0.97 13.35 9.67
C ARG A 104 -0.16 13.81 10.58
N TRP A 105 -1.17 12.99 10.82
CA TRP A 105 -2.24 13.31 11.78
C TRP A 105 -1.66 13.60 13.18
N LEU A 106 -0.79 12.72 13.68
CA LEU A 106 -0.20 12.83 15.01
C LEU A 106 0.56 14.16 15.17
N TYR A 107 1.41 14.50 14.20
CA TYR A 107 2.20 15.72 14.23
C TYR A 107 1.35 17.00 14.21
N ASN A 108 0.35 17.06 13.33
CA ASN A 108 -0.49 18.27 13.20
C ASN A 108 -1.45 18.41 14.38
N ARG A 109 -1.90 17.30 14.96
CA ARG A 109 -2.67 17.28 16.21
C ARG A 109 -1.86 17.87 17.37
N SER A 110 -0.62 17.41 17.57
CA SER A 110 0.23 17.88 18.68
C SER A 110 0.60 19.36 18.56
N ASN A 111 0.68 19.90 17.35
CA ASN A 111 1.05 21.30 17.11
C ASN A 111 -0.13 22.28 17.26
N SER A 112 -1.35 21.82 17.56
CA SER A 112 -2.55 22.66 17.78
C SER A 112 -2.80 23.70 16.67
N ASN A 113 -2.32 23.42 15.47
CA ASN A 113 -2.59 24.27 14.32
C ASN A 113 -4.03 23.98 13.91
N ASN A 114 -4.93 24.96 14.05
CA ASN A 114 -6.28 24.94 13.44
C ASN A 114 -6.22 24.96 11.89
N ALA A 115 -5.14 24.44 11.32
CA ALA A 115 -4.88 24.37 9.91
C ALA A 115 -5.80 23.32 9.28
N SER A 116 -6.30 23.65 8.09
CA SER A 116 -7.07 22.70 7.28
C SER A 116 -6.24 21.46 7.01
N MET A 117 -6.89 20.31 6.79
CA MET A 117 -6.20 19.06 6.49
C MET A 117 -5.29 19.16 5.26
N ASP A 118 -5.59 20.08 4.34
CA ASP A 118 -4.80 20.35 3.14
C ASP A 118 -3.45 21.01 3.45
N GLU A 119 -3.34 21.71 4.58
CA GLU A 119 -2.12 22.40 5.04
C GLU A 119 -1.26 21.52 5.94
N TRP A 120 -1.69 20.28 6.20
CA TRP A 120 -1.00 19.40 7.13
C TRP A 120 0.39 18.99 6.65
N THR A 121 1.36 19.21 7.51
CA THR A 121 2.76 18.91 7.25
C THR A 121 3.10 17.49 7.69
N THR A 122 3.84 16.76 6.86
CA THR A 122 4.37 15.43 7.24
C THR A 122 5.70 15.63 7.96
N PRO A 123 6.01 14.92 9.05
CA PRO A 123 7.31 15.02 9.70
C PRO A 123 8.49 14.72 8.77
N ASP A 124 9.59 15.47 8.91
CA ASP A 124 10.76 15.38 8.02
C ASP A 124 11.35 13.97 7.93
N PHE A 125 11.44 13.27 9.05
CA PHE A 125 11.96 11.90 9.10
C PHE A 125 11.17 10.92 8.22
N LEU A 126 9.88 11.19 7.97
CA LEU A 126 9.01 10.41 7.10
C LEU A 126 9.01 10.90 5.65
N GLN A 127 9.16 12.21 5.41
CA GLN A 127 9.21 12.78 4.06
C GLN A 127 10.37 12.21 3.22
N THR A 128 11.49 11.93 3.88
CA THR A 128 12.69 11.35 3.26
C THR A 128 12.47 9.92 2.75
N ILE A 129 11.54 9.16 3.33
CA ILE A 129 11.25 7.78 2.89
C ILE A 129 10.44 7.82 1.60
N LYS A 130 11.02 7.29 0.52
CA LYS A 130 10.39 7.23 -0.80
C LYS A 130 9.69 5.88 -1.03
N PRO A 131 8.54 5.89 -1.74
CA PRO A 131 7.92 4.65 -2.20
C PRO A 131 8.84 3.94 -3.19
N LYS A 132 8.75 2.62 -3.24
CA LYS A 132 9.51 1.80 -4.19
C LYS A 132 8.78 1.75 -5.53
N LYS A 133 9.53 1.87 -6.63
CA LYS A 133 8.97 1.75 -7.97
C LYS A 133 8.82 0.28 -8.34
N THR A 134 7.65 -0.08 -8.87
CA THR A 134 7.43 -1.42 -9.41
C THR A 134 8.23 -1.59 -10.70
N LYS A 135 8.91 -2.73 -10.85
CA LYS A 135 9.68 -3.04 -12.06
C LYS A 135 8.83 -3.65 -13.18
N ARG A 136 7.60 -4.08 -12.88
CA ARG A 136 6.66 -4.63 -13.87
C ARG A 136 6.06 -3.52 -14.73
N LEU A 137 6.07 -3.72 -16.05
CA LEU A 137 5.31 -2.87 -16.98
C LEU A 137 3.82 -3.26 -17.03
N SER A 138 3.48 -4.54 -16.88
CA SER A 138 2.10 -5.05 -16.92
C SER A 138 1.76 -5.95 -15.73
N PRO A 139 0.47 -6.04 -15.33
CA PRO A 139 0.01 -6.97 -14.29
C PRO A 139 -0.11 -8.42 -14.77
N TYR A 140 -0.13 -8.64 -16.08
CA TYR A 140 -0.31 -9.93 -16.72
C TYR A 140 0.86 -10.22 -17.65
N SER A 141 1.24 -11.48 -17.75
CA SER A 141 2.09 -11.93 -18.86
C SER A 141 1.25 -12.01 -20.16
N GLU A 142 1.89 -11.90 -21.33
CA GLU A 142 1.19 -11.99 -22.63
C GLU A 142 0.42 -13.31 -22.78
N THR A 143 0.88 -14.37 -22.12
CA THR A 143 0.29 -15.71 -22.08
C THR A 143 -0.84 -15.87 -21.07
N GLU A 144 -1.07 -14.89 -20.19
CA GLU A 144 -2.06 -14.96 -19.11
C GLU A 144 -3.32 -14.14 -19.43
N ILE A 145 -3.24 -13.22 -20.40
CA ILE A 145 -4.38 -12.41 -20.84
C ILE A 145 -5.24 -13.18 -21.85
N TRP A 146 -4.61 -13.98 -22.72
CA TRP A 146 -5.30 -14.72 -23.77
C TRP A 146 -4.61 -16.05 -24.02
N ASP A 147 -5.38 -17.14 -24.02
CA ASP A 147 -4.92 -18.40 -24.60
C ASP A 147 -4.85 -18.27 -26.13
N LYS A 148 -3.88 -18.95 -26.76
CA LYS A 148 -3.66 -18.86 -28.21
C LYS A 148 -4.94 -19.19 -28.99
N ASP A 149 -5.73 -20.15 -28.51
CA ASP A 149 -6.95 -20.59 -29.17
C ASP A 149 -8.08 -19.55 -29.05
N GLU A 150 -8.18 -18.86 -27.91
CA GLU A 150 -9.11 -17.74 -27.73
C GLU A 150 -8.74 -16.57 -28.66
N PHE A 151 -7.45 -16.24 -28.74
CA PHE A 151 -6.97 -15.18 -29.62
C PHE A 151 -7.26 -15.49 -31.09
N LEU A 152 -7.07 -16.74 -31.52
CA LEU A 152 -7.39 -17.21 -32.87
C LEU A 152 -8.90 -17.16 -33.16
N SER A 153 -9.75 -17.41 -32.16
CA SER A 153 -11.20 -17.30 -32.32
C SER A 153 -11.65 -15.86 -32.58
N ILE A 154 -11.03 -14.87 -31.91
CA ILE A 154 -11.38 -13.45 -32.01
C ILE A 154 -10.88 -12.85 -33.34
N ILE A 155 -9.69 -13.22 -33.81
CA ILE A 155 -9.14 -12.76 -35.09
C ILE A 155 -10.08 -13.04 -36.27
N LYS A 156 -10.84 -14.14 -36.24
CA LYS A 156 -11.81 -14.48 -37.29
C LYS A 156 -12.87 -13.39 -37.50
N TYR A 157 -13.18 -12.63 -36.45
CA TYR A 157 -14.20 -11.59 -36.46
C TYR A 157 -13.63 -10.17 -36.58
N GLU A 158 -12.31 -10.02 -36.74
CA GLU A 158 -11.65 -8.73 -36.88
C GLU A 158 -11.88 -8.14 -38.29
N PRO A 159 -12.60 -7.00 -38.42
CA PRO A 159 -13.02 -6.47 -39.71
C PRO A 159 -11.88 -5.78 -40.48
N TYR A 160 -10.81 -5.35 -39.79
CA TYR A 160 -9.72 -4.61 -40.39
C TYR A 160 -8.52 -5.50 -40.75
N LYS A 161 -8.26 -5.68 -42.05
CA LYS A 161 -7.14 -6.51 -42.58
C LYS A 161 -5.76 -6.18 -42.00
N ARG A 162 -5.52 -4.93 -41.56
CA ARG A 162 -4.25 -4.50 -40.95
C ARG A 162 -3.94 -5.26 -39.65
N ASN A 163 -4.96 -5.57 -38.86
CA ASN A 163 -4.81 -6.25 -37.57
C ASN A 163 -4.66 -7.77 -37.72
N ASN A 164 -5.05 -8.33 -38.87
CA ASN A 164 -4.99 -9.77 -39.18
C ASN A 164 -3.60 -10.25 -39.66
N HIS A 165 -2.65 -9.34 -39.89
CA HIS A 165 -1.41 -9.64 -40.60
C HIS A 165 -0.29 -10.31 -39.78
N LYS A 166 -0.54 -10.69 -38.52
CA LYS A 166 0.47 -11.36 -37.67
C LYS A 166 0.55 -12.89 -37.82
N GLN A 167 -0.19 -13.50 -38.75
CA GLN A 167 -0.16 -14.96 -38.98
C GLN A 167 0.79 -15.44 -40.09
N THR A 168 1.43 -14.57 -40.87
CA THR A 168 2.38 -15.03 -41.90
C THR A 168 3.76 -14.50 -41.59
N GLY A 169 4.66 -15.40 -41.19
CA GLY A 169 6.08 -15.11 -40.92
C GLY A 169 6.81 -14.61 -42.16
N LYS A 170 6.64 -13.34 -42.52
CA LYS A 170 7.54 -12.63 -43.42
C LYS A 170 8.52 -11.81 -42.58
N LYS A 171 9.72 -12.36 -42.48
CA LYS A 171 10.96 -11.67 -42.07
C LYS A 171 10.96 -10.25 -42.64
N PHE A 172 11.10 -9.25 -41.77
CA PHE A 172 11.58 -7.94 -42.20
C PHE A 172 13.06 -8.10 -42.58
N LEU A 173 13.30 -8.35 -43.87
CA LEU A 173 14.60 -8.19 -44.51
C LEU A 173 14.64 -6.78 -45.13
N HIS A 174 15.64 -6.02 -44.71
CA HIS A 174 16.21 -4.78 -45.23
C HIS A 174 15.35 -3.84 -46.10
N ARG A 175 15.35 -2.55 -45.70
CA ARG A 175 15.69 -1.48 -46.63
C ARG A 175 16.74 -0.56 -46.02
N GLN A 176 17.77 -0.33 -46.83
CA GLN A 176 18.82 0.68 -46.73
C GLN A 176 18.21 2.09 -46.73
#